data_AF-A0A941XSP1-F1
#
_entry.id   AF-A0A941XSP1-F1
#
_cell.length_a   1.000
_cell.length_b   1.000
_cell.length_c   1.000
_cell.angle_alpha   90.00
_cell.angle_beta   90.00
_cell.angle_gamma   90.00
#
_symmetry.space_group_name_H-M   'P 1'
#
loop_
_entity.id
_entity.type
_entity.pdbx_description
1 polymer ?
#
loop_
_entity_poly.entity_id
_entity_poly.type
_entity_poly.pdbx_seq_one_letter_code
_entity_poly.pdbx_strand_id
1 'polypeptide(L)'
;MKYLVCKKENLSKIDRTGKIVETLAEALLASKEYDTIFLYDDTYYGKYVITTSHLTIIGVTKAKITYDARNGMIVRKEDGGDGVKTYGTTGSASLTVKPSATYLHLENLIIENSYHRIAGNKGNQNVAFKTEAQFGSYYNVDFISEQDTLYIDASNNFFEKCYVEGDVDFIFGSGDAIINNSTIKMLQILDSNAYLCAPDTYVSNKYGFIFANCQVISVGNNKKYLGRAWYPGGAKEDVYPRVLFYNVSFPDDVDLRIITMHEGDPLNFEYYLIDCIQKKQKISSIEKNKLKAYFEYFEIEYNNFLINSLCNILFDFETLLHQRAIYLARMNYAIKDEVLEFQKLNYKLSYLKMKDSMLRSVPYNQVIESLDDKVYEAVSSKREEYEESKRIIEMTIEYIETAEDVNQDALDYAMRKIIRCYHPYVLGNNDNAAFERYKKMSEDFINEDLEALENIEMTNCSKCSDNTSIIKHIEETKEKIKEIKEDFPFDYVKNGEIDIDKVKDNYNKKLEDIKNDIAKVELRLEERAPINGLES
;
A
#
# COMPACT_ATOMS: atom_id res chain seq x y z
N MET A 1 -3.67 8.51 7.87
CA MET A 1 -2.36 9.16 7.58
C MET A 1 -1.39 8.07 7.17
N LYS A 2 -0.63 8.26 6.08
CA LYS A 2 0.35 7.25 5.64
C LYS A 2 1.71 7.61 6.24
N TYR A 3 2.47 6.66 6.77
CA TYR A 3 3.87 6.86 7.17
C TYR A 3 4.76 6.10 6.21
N LEU A 4 5.89 6.69 5.86
CA LEU A 4 6.86 6.07 4.98
C LEU A 4 8.21 6.07 5.69
N VAL A 5 8.76 4.88 5.92
CA VAL A 5 9.98 4.72 6.72
C VAL A 5 11.15 4.38 5.82
N CYS A 6 12.16 5.24 5.81
CA CYS A 6 13.30 5.14 4.91
C CYS A 6 14.57 5.69 5.59
N LYS A 7 15.74 5.07 5.35
CA LYS A 7 17.03 5.64 5.80
C LYS A 7 17.34 6.97 5.10
N LYS A 8 18.04 7.84 5.81
CA LYS A 8 18.36 9.23 5.39
C LYS A 8 19.04 9.34 4.03
N GLU A 9 19.87 8.37 3.69
CA GLU A 9 20.60 8.29 2.42
C GLU A 9 19.72 7.95 1.21
N ASN A 10 18.55 7.35 1.44
CA ASN A 10 17.56 7.00 0.42
C ASN A 10 16.46 8.08 0.26
N LEU A 11 16.49 9.14 1.07
CA LEU A 11 15.54 10.27 1.01
C LEU A 11 15.59 11.06 -0.31
N SER A 12 16.71 11.02 -1.02
CA SER A 12 16.91 11.75 -2.28
C SER A 12 16.07 11.22 -3.46
N LYS A 13 15.38 10.09 -3.27
CA LYS A 13 14.51 9.45 -4.27
C LYS A 13 13.01 9.55 -3.92
N ILE A 14 12.63 10.38 -2.94
CA ILE A 14 11.28 10.32 -2.33
C ILE A 14 10.68 11.72 -2.09
N ASP A 15 9.43 11.94 -2.53
CA ASP A 15 8.50 12.98 -2.07
C ASP A 15 7.05 12.71 -2.56
N ARG A 16 5.91 13.00 -1.89
CA ARG A 16 5.46 13.29 -0.49
C ARG A 16 3.92 13.19 -0.45
N THR A 17 3.37 12.41 0.47
CA THR A 17 2.05 12.58 1.16
C THR A 17 1.86 11.58 2.30
N GLY A 18 2.75 10.60 2.44
CA GLY A 18 2.98 9.93 3.71
C GLY A 18 4.05 10.66 4.53
N LYS A 19 3.83 10.88 5.83
CA LYS A 19 4.84 11.47 6.71
C LYS A 19 6.10 10.60 6.68
N ILE A 20 7.18 11.16 6.15
CA ILE A 20 8.47 10.47 6.11
C ILE A 20 9.07 10.54 7.51
N VAL A 21 9.40 9.39 8.07
CA VAL A 21 10.09 9.27 9.35
C VAL A 21 11.35 8.45 9.18
N GLU A 22 12.39 8.76 9.95
CA GLU A 22 13.71 8.16 9.74
C GLU A 22 13.76 6.72 10.26
N THR A 23 12.86 6.35 11.20
CA THR A 23 12.85 5.03 11.84
C THR A 23 11.45 4.43 11.99
N LEU A 24 11.37 3.10 12.04
CA LEU A 24 10.12 2.39 12.31
C LEU A 24 9.58 2.72 13.71
N ALA A 25 10.46 2.98 14.68
CA ALA A 25 10.04 3.37 16.03
C ALA A 25 9.27 4.70 16.04
N GLU A 26 9.75 5.69 15.28
CA GLU A 26 9.06 6.98 15.11
C GLU A 26 7.70 6.81 14.41
N ALA A 27 7.63 5.95 13.38
CA ALA A 27 6.39 5.64 12.68
C ALA A 27 5.36 5.05 13.63
N LEU A 28 5.74 4.02 14.39
CA LEU A 28 4.87 3.34 15.34
C LEU A 28 4.39 4.28 16.45
N LEU A 29 5.26 5.16 16.95
CA LEU A 29 4.90 6.13 17.98
C LEU A 29 3.91 7.19 17.48
N ALA A 30 4.01 7.58 16.21
CA ALA A 30 3.13 8.59 15.62
C ALA A 30 1.78 8.02 15.14
N SER A 31 1.73 6.71 14.85
CA SER A 31 0.59 6.06 14.20
C SER A 31 -0.67 6.02 15.07
N LYS A 32 -1.80 6.29 14.42
CA LYS A 32 -3.17 6.20 14.93
C LYS A 32 -3.91 5.04 14.27
N GLU A 33 -5.10 4.73 14.76
CA GLU A 33 -5.92 3.69 14.15
C GLU A 33 -6.19 3.99 12.67
N TYR A 34 -6.19 2.94 11.84
CA TYR A 34 -6.37 3.02 10.38
C TYR A 34 -5.22 3.71 9.62
N ASP A 35 -4.10 4.03 10.29
CA ASP A 35 -2.90 4.47 9.59
C ASP A 35 -2.23 3.29 8.85
N THR A 36 -1.46 3.62 7.83
CA THR A 36 -0.66 2.64 7.07
C THR A 36 0.81 3.04 7.09
N ILE A 37 1.69 2.11 7.43
CA ILE A 37 3.14 2.28 7.41
C ILE A 37 3.71 1.49 6.23
N PHE A 38 4.37 2.19 5.31
CA PHE A 38 5.14 1.56 4.24
C PHE A 38 6.61 1.46 4.64
N LEU A 39 7.15 0.24 4.61
CA LEU A 39 8.55 -0.07 4.85
C LEU A 39 9.25 -0.34 3.53
N TYR A 40 10.23 0.49 3.19
CA TYR A 40 11.07 0.24 2.02
C TYR A 40 12.02 -0.94 2.24
N ASP A 41 12.56 -1.47 1.15
CA ASP A 41 13.49 -2.58 1.18
C ASP A 41 14.78 -2.19 1.94
N ASP A 42 14.84 -2.57 3.21
CA ASP A 42 15.98 -2.37 4.09
C ASP A 42 15.88 -3.31 5.29
N THR A 43 16.95 -3.36 6.08
CA THR A 43 16.99 -3.99 7.40
C THR A 43 16.79 -2.94 8.50
N TYR A 44 15.64 -3.05 9.17
CA TYR A 44 15.24 -2.30 10.35
C TYR A 44 15.66 -3.08 11.60
N TYR A 45 16.85 -2.74 12.11
CA TYR A 45 17.42 -3.39 13.29
C TYR A 45 16.93 -2.72 14.57
N GLY A 46 16.16 -3.45 15.38
CA GLY A 46 15.68 -2.96 16.67
C GLY A 46 14.56 -3.81 17.25
N LYS A 47 14.23 -3.55 18.53
CA LYS A 47 13.02 -4.09 19.16
C LYS A 47 11.85 -3.15 18.93
N TYR A 48 10.80 -3.66 18.30
CA TYR A 48 9.62 -2.87 17.99
C TYR A 48 8.39 -3.41 18.71
N VAL A 49 7.51 -2.49 19.13
CA VAL A 49 6.26 -2.81 19.82
C VAL A 49 5.13 -2.07 19.13
N ILE A 50 4.09 -2.78 18.72
CA ILE A 50 2.88 -2.22 18.12
C ILE A 50 1.78 -2.20 19.19
N THR A 51 1.19 -1.03 19.41
CA THR A 51 0.09 -0.82 20.37
C THR A 51 -1.19 -0.30 19.75
N THR A 52 -1.14 0.10 18.47
CA THR A 52 -2.23 0.77 17.76
C THR A 52 -3.13 -0.25 17.04
N SER A 53 -4.44 -0.19 17.29
CA SER A 53 -5.45 -1.02 16.61
C SER A 53 -5.63 -0.60 15.15
N HIS A 54 -6.11 -1.50 14.29
CA HIS A 54 -6.37 -1.23 12.87
C HIS A 54 -5.16 -0.64 12.11
N LEU A 55 -3.94 -0.91 12.58
CA LEU A 55 -2.74 -0.46 11.90
C LEU A 55 -2.42 -1.41 10.74
N THR A 56 -1.98 -0.85 9.62
CA THR A 56 -1.45 -1.63 8.50
C THR A 56 0.03 -1.35 8.33
N ILE A 57 0.86 -2.39 8.17
CA ILE A 57 2.29 -2.25 7.84
C ILE A 57 2.62 -3.10 6.63
N ILE A 58 3.11 -2.47 5.56
CA ILE A 58 3.38 -3.12 4.28
C ILE A 58 4.84 -2.90 3.92
N GLY A 59 5.57 -3.97 3.65
CA GLY A 59 6.85 -3.87 2.96
C GLY A 59 6.63 -3.61 1.47
N VAL A 60 7.27 -2.57 0.92
CA VAL A 60 7.13 -2.21 -0.50
C VAL A 60 7.59 -3.36 -1.42
N THR A 61 8.60 -4.13 -0.99
CA THR A 61 9.02 -5.38 -1.62
C THR A 61 9.00 -6.52 -0.60
N LYS A 62 9.98 -6.55 0.31
CA LYS A 62 10.05 -7.47 1.45
C LYS A 62 10.96 -6.97 2.58
N ALA A 63 10.59 -5.84 3.18
CA ALA A 63 11.38 -5.17 4.21
C ALA A 63 11.66 -6.08 5.42
N LYS A 64 12.88 -6.02 5.97
CA LYS A 64 13.31 -6.88 7.09
C LYS A 64 13.30 -6.15 8.43
N ILE A 65 12.51 -6.60 9.38
CA ILE A 65 12.59 -6.23 10.80
C ILE A 65 13.41 -7.30 11.52
N THR A 66 14.47 -6.92 12.21
CA THR A 66 15.34 -7.88 12.91
C THR A 66 15.89 -7.39 14.23
N TYR A 67 16.14 -8.31 15.13
CA TYR A 67 16.92 -8.11 16.35
C TYR A 67 17.58 -9.43 16.76
N ASP A 68 18.49 -9.42 17.73
CA ASP A 68 19.32 -10.56 18.09
C ASP A 68 19.29 -10.86 19.60
N ALA A 69 18.08 -10.87 20.17
CA ALA A 69 17.88 -11.15 21.59
C ALA A 69 17.45 -12.59 21.85
N ARG A 70 17.93 -13.16 22.97
CA ARG A 70 17.44 -14.44 23.50
C ARG A 70 16.97 -14.30 24.93
N ASN A 71 16.15 -15.26 25.37
CA ASN A 71 15.57 -15.33 26.71
C ASN A 71 16.58 -15.03 27.83
N GLY A 72 17.68 -15.78 27.90
CA GLY A 72 18.66 -15.68 28.99
C GLY A 72 19.68 -14.56 28.84
N MET A 73 19.56 -13.68 27.83
CA MET A 73 20.43 -12.52 27.70
C MET A 73 19.94 -11.40 28.64
N ILE A 74 20.87 -10.75 29.34
CA ILE A 74 20.56 -9.55 30.14
C ILE A 74 20.04 -8.47 29.19
N VAL A 75 18.95 -7.80 29.57
CA VAL A 75 18.39 -6.70 28.77
C VAL A 75 19.47 -5.64 28.57
N ARG A 76 19.72 -5.27 27.30
CA ARG A 76 20.72 -4.26 26.97
C ARG A 76 20.30 -2.89 27.49
N LYS A 77 21.27 -2.01 27.72
CA LYS A 77 21.02 -0.70 28.33
C LYS A 77 20.14 0.18 27.41
N GLU A 78 20.37 0.10 26.11
CA GLU A 78 19.59 0.76 25.05
C GLU A 78 18.12 0.30 25.00
N ASP A 79 17.82 -0.91 25.49
CA ASP A 79 16.47 -1.45 25.61
C ASP A 79 15.85 -1.21 26.99
N GLY A 80 16.51 -0.40 27.84
CA GLY A 80 16.04 -0.08 29.20
C GLY A 80 16.42 -1.09 30.28
N GLY A 81 17.46 -1.89 30.05
CA GLY A 81 17.95 -2.88 31.02
C GLY A 81 18.57 -2.29 32.28
N ASP A 82 18.37 -2.98 33.40
CA ASP A 82 18.92 -2.64 34.73
C ASP A 82 20.24 -3.38 35.05
N GLY A 83 20.75 -4.18 34.11
CA GLY A 83 21.95 -5.00 34.28
C GLY A 83 21.73 -6.33 35.00
N VAL A 84 20.48 -6.67 35.37
CA VAL A 84 20.13 -7.89 36.10
C VAL A 84 19.04 -8.68 35.39
N LYS A 85 17.98 -8.02 34.95
CA LYS A 85 16.83 -8.62 34.30
C LYS A 85 17.22 -9.17 32.93
N THR A 86 16.78 -10.40 32.63
CA THR A 86 16.90 -10.99 31.29
C THR A 86 15.69 -10.65 30.44
N TYR A 87 15.81 -10.76 29.11
CA TYR A 87 14.68 -10.52 28.21
C TYR A 87 13.50 -11.46 28.51
N GLY A 88 13.77 -12.70 28.92
CA GLY A 88 12.72 -13.73 28.94
C GLY A 88 12.32 -14.14 27.51
N THR A 89 11.57 -15.23 27.35
CA THR A 89 11.07 -15.63 26.03
C THR A 89 10.23 -14.52 25.40
N THR A 90 9.27 -13.94 26.14
CA THR A 90 8.45 -12.82 25.64
C THR A 90 9.28 -11.61 25.24
N GLY A 91 10.25 -11.19 26.06
CA GLY A 91 11.07 -10.02 25.75
C GLY A 91 12.12 -10.28 24.68
N SER A 92 12.32 -11.52 24.21
CA SER A 92 13.25 -11.82 23.12
C SER A 92 12.72 -11.41 21.73
N ALA A 93 11.40 -11.30 21.58
CA ALA A 93 10.70 -10.97 20.32
C ALA A 93 11.24 -9.73 19.60
N SER A 94 11.66 -9.85 18.33
CA SER A 94 12.08 -8.69 17.52
C SER A 94 10.92 -7.71 17.29
N LEU A 95 9.73 -8.24 16.99
CA LEU A 95 8.48 -7.47 16.90
C LEU A 95 7.42 -8.05 17.84
N THR A 96 6.82 -7.20 18.67
CA THR A 96 5.73 -7.57 19.58
C THR A 96 4.47 -6.75 19.29
N VAL A 97 3.33 -7.42 19.11
CA VAL A 97 2.00 -6.80 19.01
C VAL A 97 1.30 -6.92 20.36
N LYS A 98 0.91 -5.79 20.95
CA LYS A 98 0.24 -5.73 22.26
C LYS A 98 -1.25 -5.99 22.14
N PRO A 99 -1.92 -6.40 23.25
CA PRO A 99 -3.36 -6.68 23.23
C PRO A 99 -4.25 -5.54 22.73
N SER A 100 -3.80 -4.29 22.84
CA SER A 100 -4.52 -3.11 22.35
C SER A 100 -4.50 -2.97 20.82
N ALA A 101 -3.60 -3.66 20.11
CA ALA A 101 -3.42 -3.54 18.67
C ALA A 101 -4.24 -4.58 17.89
N THR A 102 -5.56 -4.62 18.12
CA THR A 102 -6.46 -5.55 17.41
C THR A 102 -6.58 -5.21 15.92
N TYR A 103 -7.02 -6.16 15.10
CA TYR A 103 -7.24 -5.93 13.65
C TYR A 103 -5.99 -5.42 12.91
N LEU A 104 -4.79 -5.83 13.36
CA LEU A 104 -3.54 -5.50 12.71
C LEU A 104 -3.44 -6.19 11.34
N HIS A 105 -2.88 -5.51 10.34
CA HIS A 105 -2.46 -6.11 9.08
C HIS A 105 -0.95 -5.93 8.85
N LEU A 106 -0.23 -7.04 8.66
CA LEU A 106 1.17 -7.02 8.22
C LEU A 106 1.29 -7.72 6.87
N GLU A 107 1.94 -7.08 5.91
CA GLU A 107 2.09 -7.59 4.55
C GLU A 107 3.51 -7.43 4.01
N ASN A 108 3.99 -8.44 3.29
CA ASN A 108 5.26 -8.39 2.54
C ASN A 108 6.45 -8.01 3.43
N LEU A 109 6.65 -8.70 4.55
CA LEU A 109 7.74 -8.43 5.50
C LEU A 109 8.59 -9.67 5.74
N ILE A 110 9.83 -9.45 6.16
CA ILE A 110 10.64 -10.45 6.87
C ILE A 110 10.71 -9.99 8.32
N ILE A 111 10.28 -10.84 9.26
CA ILE A 111 10.42 -10.60 10.69
C ILE A 111 11.34 -11.69 11.23
N GLU A 112 12.53 -11.26 11.64
CA GLU A 112 13.63 -12.15 11.99
C GLU A 112 14.08 -11.92 13.43
N ASN A 113 14.45 -12.99 14.13
CA ASN A 113 15.39 -12.89 15.22
C ASN A 113 16.70 -13.56 14.82
N SER A 114 17.72 -12.73 14.60
CA SER A 114 19.02 -13.09 14.04
C SER A 114 20.00 -13.64 15.07
N TYR A 115 19.57 -13.84 16.32
CA TYR A 115 20.39 -14.52 17.31
C TYR A 115 20.65 -15.98 16.89
N HIS A 116 21.91 -16.36 16.76
CA HIS A 116 22.32 -17.74 16.49
C HIS A 116 22.63 -18.47 17.80
N ARG A 117 21.97 -19.61 18.08
CA ARG A 117 22.17 -20.30 19.36
C ARG A 117 23.56 -20.89 19.48
N ILE A 118 24.12 -20.74 20.68
CA ILE A 118 25.45 -21.22 21.04
C ILE A 118 25.29 -22.38 22.03
N ALA A 119 25.97 -23.49 21.74
CA ALA A 119 26.02 -24.65 22.63
C ALA A 119 26.49 -24.26 24.04
N GLY A 120 25.79 -24.75 25.07
CA GLY A 120 26.12 -24.48 26.48
C GLY A 120 25.43 -23.25 27.08
N ASN A 121 24.88 -22.33 26.27
CA ASN A 121 24.05 -21.24 26.79
C ASN A 121 22.71 -21.78 27.31
N LYS A 122 22.26 -21.28 28.48
CA LYS A 122 20.90 -21.53 29.00
C LYS A 122 19.95 -20.42 28.55
N GLY A 123 18.69 -20.76 28.30
CA GLY A 123 17.66 -19.79 27.88
C GLY A 123 17.92 -19.26 26.47
N ASN A 124 17.81 -20.14 25.49
CA ASN A 124 18.19 -19.89 24.11
C ASN A 124 17.01 -19.51 23.19
N GLN A 125 15.79 -19.46 23.72
CA GLN A 125 14.59 -19.02 22.99
C GLN A 125 14.82 -17.62 22.40
N ASN A 126 14.57 -17.45 21.11
CA ASN A 126 14.84 -16.25 20.34
C ASN A 126 13.65 -15.95 19.43
N VAL A 127 12.61 -15.35 20.01
CA VAL A 127 11.35 -15.09 19.30
C VAL A 127 11.57 -14.05 18.19
N ALA A 128 11.07 -14.29 16.99
CA ALA A 128 11.03 -13.31 15.90
C ALA A 128 9.81 -12.40 16.05
N PHE A 129 8.63 -13.02 16.15
CA PHE A 129 7.35 -12.32 16.23
C PHE A 129 6.52 -12.83 17.39
N LYS A 130 5.99 -11.91 18.20
CA LYS A 130 4.97 -12.18 19.21
C LYS A 130 3.70 -11.40 18.90
N THR A 131 2.56 -12.07 18.88
CA THR A 131 1.25 -11.39 18.91
C THR A 131 0.47 -11.72 20.18
N GLU A 132 0.02 -10.68 20.87
CA GLU A 132 -0.91 -10.72 22.00
C GLU A 132 -2.28 -10.12 21.63
N ALA A 133 -2.49 -9.78 20.35
CA ALA A 133 -3.70 -9.14 19.83
C ALA A 133 -4.62 -10.12 19.09
N GLN A 134 -5.91 -9.83 19.15
CA GLN A 134 -6.93 -10.58 18.41
C GLN A 134 -7.15 -9.99 17.01
N PHE A 135 -7.60 -10.84 16.08
CA PHE A 135 -7.97 -10.45 14.71
C PHE A 135 -6.79 -9.95 13.86
N GLY A 136 -5.57 -10.39 14.18
CA GLY A 136 -4.38 -10.08 13.38
C GLY A 136 -4.39 -10.83 12.05
N SER A 137 -3.97 -10.15 10.98
CA SER A 137 -3.83 -10.71 9.64
C SER A 137 -2.40 -10.51 9.12
N TYR A 138 -1.81 -11.56 8.61
CA TYR A 138 -0.40 -11.58 8.18
C TYR A 138 -0.33 -12.22 6.79
N TYR A 139 0.07 -11.44 5.79
CA TYR A 139 0.09 -11.88 4.38
C TYR A 139 1.50 -11.82 3.80
N ASN A 140 2.00 -12.94 3.25
CA ASN A 140 3.33 -13.01 2.66
C ASN A 140 4.44 -12.49 3.61
N VAL A 141 4.37 -12.91 4.87
CA VAL A 141 5.35 -12.57 5.91
C VAL A 141 6.26 -13.76 6.18
N ASP A 142 7.57 -13.52 6.22
CA ASP A 142 8.56 -14.52 6.57
C ASP A 142 8.96 -14.36 8.04
N PHE A 143 8.64 -15.36 8.87
CA PHE A 143 9.02 -15.43 10.28
C PHE A 143 10.26 -16.32 10.43
N ILE A 144 11.38 -15.73 10.80
CA ILE A 144 12.69 -16.39 10.76
C ILE A 144 13.36 -16.35 12.13
N SER A 145 13.58 -17.52 12.73
CA SER A 145 14.53 -17.69 13.83
C SER A 145 14.86 -19.17 14.03
N GLU A 146 15.30 -19.54 15.23
CA GLU A 146 15.66 -20.90 15.59
C GLU A 146 14.62 -21.49 16.56
N GLN A 147 14.72 -21.15 17.84
CA GLN A 147 13.85 -21.67 18.88
C GLN A 147 12.79 -20.64 19.26
N ASP A 148 11.53 -21.08 19.32
CA ASP A 148 10.39 -20.24 19.67
C ASP A 148 10.17 -19.09 18.65
N THR A 149 10.34 -19.33 17.34
CA THR A 149 10.26 -18.29 16.28
C THR A 149 8.98 -17.45 16.30
N LEU A 150 7.81 -18.08 16.31
CA LEU A 150 6.49 -17.46 16.16
C LEU A 150 5.64 -17.71 17.41
N TYR A 151 5.43 -16.67 18.22
CA TYR A 151 4.67 -16.72 19.46
C TYR A 151 3.25 -16.13 19.28
N ILE A 152 2.24 -17.00 19.28
CA ILE A 152 0.83 -16.65 19.11
C ILE A 152 0.12 -16.75 20.46
N ASP A 153 -0.04 -15.62 21.14
CA ASP A 153 -0.56 -15.53 22.51
C ASP A 153 -1.95 -14.86 22.58
N ALA A 154 -2.69 -14.92 21.47
CA ALA A 154 -4.07 -14.44 21.33
C ALA A 154 -4.82 -15.15 20.20
N SER A 155 -6.15 -15.22 20.31
CA SER A 155 -7.03 -15.93 19.37
C SER A 155 -7.40 -15.11 18.13
N ASN A 156 -7.87 -15.80 17.09
CA ASN A 156 -8.33 -15.22 15.82
C ASN A 156 -7.21 -14.54 15.02
N ASN A 157 -6.06 -15.20 14.91
CA ASN A 157 -4.97 -14.74 14.05
C ASN A 157 -4.94 -15.54 12.73
N PHE A 158 -4.81 -14.86 11.60
CA PHE A 158 -4.82 -15.46 10.26
C PHE A 158 -3.51 -15.16 9.51
N PHE A 159 -2.80 -16.21 9.13
CA PHE A 159 -1.53 -16.15 8.40
C PHE A 159 -1.72 -16.77 7.01
N GLU A 160 -1.47 -16.02 5.95
CA GLU A 160 -1.70 -16.43 4.56
C GLU A 160 -0.44 -16.26 3.73
N LYS A 161 -0.05 -17.32 2.98
CA LYS A 161 1.16 -17.34 2.15
C LYS A 161 2.45 -16.97 2.90
N CYS A 162 2.51 -17.27 4.19
CA CYS A 162 3.67 -16.98 5.01
C CYS A 162 4.76 -18.04 4.86
N TYR A 163 5.96 -17.67 5.28
CA TYR A 163 7.07 -18.60 5.50
C TYR A 163 7.42 -18.61 6.98
N VAL A 164 7.61 -19.78 7.58
CA VAL A 164 8.06 -19.89 8.97
C VAL A 164 9.21 -20.88 9.04
N GLU A 165 10.33 -20.50 9.64
CA GLU A 165 11.44 -21.43 9.92
C GLU A 165 11.90 -21.42 11.38
N GLY A 166 12.35 -22.60 11.82
CA GLY A 166 12.90 -22.81 13.16
C GLY A 166 13.15 -24.29 13.43
N ASP A 167 13.63 -24.61 14.63
CA ASP A 167 13.88 -25.98 15.06
C ASP A 167 13.01 -26.38 16.25
N VAL A 168 13.20 -25.80 17.45
CA VAL A 168 12.49 -26.19 18.66
C VAL A 168 11.29 -25.27 18.89
N ASP A 169 10.10 -25.87 18.98
CA ASP A 169 8.85 -25.21 19.37
C ASP A 169 8.55 -23.93 18.58
N PHE A 170 8.92 -23.91 17.31
CA PHE A 170 9.06 -22.64 16.60
C PHE A 170 7.72 -21.99 16.20
N ILE A 171 6.59 -22.69 16.39
CA ILE A 171 5.24 -22.10 16.38
C ILE A 171 4.54 -22.49 17.68
N PHE A 172 4.37 -21.55 18.60
CA PHE A 172 3.93 -21.86 19.96
C PHE A 172 3.03 -20.78 20.55
N GLY A 173 2.36 -21.12 21.64
CA GLY A 173 1.46 -20.21 22.34
C GLY A 173 0.00 -20.68 22.42
N SER A 174 -0.78 -19.84 23.10
CA SER A 174 -2.07 -20.21 23.67
C SER A 174 -3.25 -19.87 22.77
N GLY A 175 -2.99 -19.10 21.71
CA GLY A 175 -4.01 -18.55 20.82
C GLY A 175 -4.61 -19.54 19.82
N ASP A 176 -5.81 -19.21 19.34
CA ASP A 176 -6.38 -19.81 18.12
C ASP A 176 -5.80 -19.11 16.88
N ALA A 177 -5.22 -19.86 15.94
CA ALA A 177 -4.67 -19.30 14.71
C ALA A 177 -4.79 -20.24 13.51
N ILE A 178 -4.97 -19.64 12.33
CA ILE A 178 -4.97 -20.33 11.04
C ILE A 178 -3.72 -19.93 10.28
N ILE A 179 -2.91 -20.92 9.93
CA ILE A 179 -1.74 -20.78 9.07
C ILE A 179 -2.09 -21.47 7.75
N ASN A 180 -2.39 -20.69 6.72
CA ASN A 180 -2.89 -21.15 5.44
C ASN A 180 -1.91 -20.88 4.28
N ASN A 181 -1.86 -21.79 3.30
CA ASN A 181 -1.04 -21.68 2.08
C ASN A 181 0.43 -21.35 2.35
N SER A 182 0.96 -21.78 3.50
CA SER A 182 2.26 -21.34 3.99
C SER A 182 3.32 -22.41 3.86
N THR A 183 4.59 -22.00 3.79
CA THR A 183 5.73 -22.92 3.84
C THR A 183 6.32 -22.95 5.24
N ILE A 184 6.46 -24.15 5.80
CA ILE A 184 6.95 -24.37 7.15
C ILE A 184 8.25 -25.16 7.07
N LYS A 185 9.38 -24.57 7.46
CA LYS A 185 10.70 -25.18 7.33
C LYS A 185 11.29 -25.56 8.68
N MET A 186 11.45 -26.86 8.87
CA MET A 186 12.09 -27.44 10.05
C MET A 186 13.60 -27.49 9.88
N LEU A 187 14.32 -26.82 10.77
CA LEU A 187 15.78 -26.72 10.76
C LEU A 187 16.43 -27.79 11.63
N GLN A 188 17.72 -28.03 11.38
CA GLN A 188 18.63 -28.60 12.36
C GLN A 188 19.59 -27.50 12.81
N ILE A 189 19.49 -27.12 14.07
CA ILE A 189 20.41 -26.18 14.70
C ILE A 189 20.95 -26.87 15.95
N LEU A 190 22.27 -26.92 16.12
CA LEU A 190 22.91 -27.75 17.15
C LEU A 190 22.47 -29.24 17.03
N ASP A 191 22.64 -30.02 18.09
CA ASP A 191 22.19 -31.42 18.20
C ASP A 191 20.76 -31.54 18.79
N SER A 192 19.87 -30.57 18.53
CA SER A 192 18.46 -30.65 18.98
C SER A 192 17.55 -31.35 17.98
N ASN A 193 16.54 -32.04 18.52
CA ASN A 193 15.37 -32.41 17.75
C ASN A 193 14.59 -31.15 17.34
N ALA A 194 13.85 -31.23 16.25
CA ALA A 194 12.93 -30.19 15.85
C ALA A 194 11.47 -30.56 16.18
N TYR A 195 10.70 -29.56 16.59
CA TYR A 195 9.28 -29.66 16.95
C TYR A 195 8.55 -28.52 16.24
N LEU A 196 7.67 -28.86 15.30
CA LEU A 196 7.01 -27.85 14.46
C LEU A 196 6.14 -26.89 15.27
N CYS A 197 5.34 -27.41 16.20
CA CYS A 197 4.55 -26.57 17.08
C CYS A 197 4.56 -26.98 18.55
N ALA A 198 4.28 -26.02 19.43
CA ALA A 198 4.05 -26.25 20.86
C ALA A 198 2.83 -25.46 21.37
N PRO A 199 1.61 -25.90 21.07
CA PRO A 199 0.40 -25.24 21.56
C PRO A 199 0.24 -25.44 23.07
N ASP A 200 -0.15 -24.37 23.78
CA ASP A 200 -0.68 -24.37 25.16
C ASP A 200 -2.12 -23.82 25.17
N THR A 201 -2.92 -24.27 24.21
CA THR A 201 -4.29 -23.79 23.98
C THR A 201 -5.10 -23.79 25.28
N TYR A 202 -5.59 -22.62 25.67
CA TYR A 202 -6.49 -22.48 26.82
C TYR A 202 -7.78 -23.28 26.63
N VAL A 203 -8.36 -23.82 27.70
CA VAL A 203 -9.61 -24.59 27.63
C VAL A 203 -10.77 -23.75 27.09
N SER A 204 -10.76 -22.43 27.32
CA SER A 204 -11.72 -21.47 26.75
C SER A 204 -11.58 -21.28 25.24
N ASN A 205 -10.39 -21.51 24.68
CA ASN A 205 -10.13 -21.46 23.25
C ASN A 205 -10.59 -22.76 22.57
N LYS A 206 -11.12 -22.65 21.35
CA LYS A 206 -11.80 -23.78 20.70
C LYS A 206 -10.90 -24.58 19.77
N TYR A 207 -9.94 -23.95 19.11
CA TYR A 207 -9.37 -24.51 17.89
C TYR A 207 -7.86 -24.76 17.97
N GLY A 208 -7.12 -23.98 18.75
CA GLY A 208 -5.66 -23.98 18.76
C GLY A 208 -5.09 -23.60 17.40
N PHE A 209 -4.04 -24.29 16.97
CA PHE A 209 -3.42 -24.02 15.67
C PHE A 209 -4.03 -24.86 14.56
N ILE A 210 -4.35 -24.22 13.44
CA ILE A 210 -4.84 -24.88 12.23
C ILE A 210 -3.85 -24.59 11.11
N PHE A 211 -3.13 -25.62 10.66
CA PHE A 211 -2.31 -25.57 9.46
C PHE A 211 -3.13 -26.05 8.27
N ALA A 212 -3.39 -25.20 7.29
CA ALA A 212 -4.23 -25.49 6.13
C ALA A 212 -3.46 -25.28 4.82
N ASN A 213 -3.50 -26.25 3.90
CA ASN A 213 -2.88 -26.13 2.58
C ASN A 213 -1.36 -25.79 2.64
N CYS A 214 -0.69 -26.15 3.73
CA CYS A 214 0.71 -25.83 3.95
C CYS A 214 1.65 -26.86 3.32
N GLN A 215 2.86 -26.42 3.00
CA GLN A 215 3.97 -27.29 2.68
C GLN A 215 4.97 -27.31 3.83
N VAL A 216 5.20 -28.48 4.44
CA VAL A 216 6.32 -28.67 5.36
C VAL A 216 7.55 -29.13 4.58
N ILE A 217 8.67 -28.49 4.83
CA ILE A 217 9.99 -28.88 4.34
C ILE A 217 10.95 -29.04 5.53
N SER A 218 11.99 -29.85 5.35
CA SER A 218 12.93 -30.19 6.42
C SER A 218 14.36 -30.17 5.90
N VAL A 219 15.31 -29.82 6.78
CA VAL A 219 16.75 -29.93 6.53
C VAL A 219 17.46 -30.58 7.71
N GLY A 220 18.61 -31.19 7.46
CA GLY A 220 19.42 -31.87 8.49
C GLY A 220 18.91 -33.28 8.85
N ASN A 221 19.68 -33.98 9.67
CA ASN A 221 19.48 -35.38 10.05
C ASN A 221 18.96 -35.55 11.49
N ASN A 222 18.63 -34.46 12.18
CA ASN A 222 17.97 -34.52 13.49
C ASN A 222 16.57 -35.14 13.40
N LYS A 223 16.07 -35.64 14.53
CA LYS A 223 14.68 -36.10 14.61
C LYS A 223 13.75 -34.90 14.56
N LYS A 224 12.64 -35.05 13.83
CA LYS A 224 11.66 -34.00 13.59
C LYS A 224 10.27 -34.53 13.93
N TYR A 225 9.49 -33.76 14.68
CA TYR A 225 8.15 -34.11 15.13
C TYR A 225 7.17 -33.00 14.76
N LEU A 226 5.89 -33.34 14.54
CA LEU A 226 4.84 -32.32 14.33
C LEU A 226 4.74 -31.33 15.48
N GLY A 227 5.14 -31.73 16.69
CA GLY A 227 5.09 -30.84 17.82
C GLY A 227 5.07 -31.57 19.15
N ARG A 228 4.90 -30.78 20.21
CA ARG A 228 4.72 -31.29 21.56
C ARG A 228 3.76 -30.43 22.37
N ALA A 229 2.94 -31.07 23.18
CA ALA A 229 1.96 -30.39 24.03
C ALA A 229 2.68 -29.59 25.13
N TRP A 230 2.44 -28.27 25.19
CA TRP A 230 3.05 -27.39 26.19
C TRP A 230 2.10 -27.13 27.35
N TYR A 231 2.57 -27.39 28.58
CA TYR A 231 1.85 -27.12 29.83
C TYR A 231 2.64 -26.10 30.67
N PRO A 232 2.46 -24.79 30.43
CA PRO A 232 3.26 -23.78 31.13
C PRO A 232 2.85 -23.68 32.60
N GLY A 233 3.84 -23.68 33.49
CA GLY A 233 3.61 -23.50 34.94
C GLY A 233 3.01 -22.14 35.33
N GLY A 234 2.93 -21.19 34.40
CA GLY A 234 2.35 -19.84 34.59
C GLY A 234 1.08 -19.59 33.77
N ALA A 235 0.42 -20.65 33.29
CA ALA A 235 -0.83 -20.52 32.53
C ALA A 235 -1.90 -19.75 33.33
N LYS A 236 -2.70 -18.92 32.63
CA LYS A 236 -3.78 -18.14 33.25
C LYS A 236 -4.99 -19.00 33.62
N GLU A 237 -5.17 -20.11 32.91
CA GLU A 237 -6.18 -21.14 33.14
C GLU A 237 -5.64 -22.49 32.66
N ASP A 238 -6.41 -23.55 32.89
CA ASP A 238 -6.05 -24.89 32.41
C ASP A 238 -5.86 -24.87 30.88
N VAL A 239 -4.82 -25.59 30.44
CA VAL A 239 -4.51 -25.75 29.02
C VAL A 239 -4.86 -27.16 28.55
N TYR A 240 -5.37 -27.22 27.33
CA TYR A 240 -5.68 -28.45 26.62
C TYR A 240 -5.20 -28.28 25.19
N PRO A 241 -3.92 -28.58 24.90
CA PRO A 241 -3.30 -28.30 23.61
C PRO A 241 -4.08 -28.87 22.42
N ARG A 242 -4.33 -28.04 21.40
CA ARG A 242 -5.06 -28.42 20.18
C ARG A 242 -4.30 -28.04 18.92
N VAL A 243 -4.28 -28.94 17.95
CA VAL A 243 -3.74 -28.67 16.60
C VAL A 243 -4.47 -29.45 15.51
N LEU A 244 -4.70 -28.82 14.36
CA LEU A 244 -5.21 -29.44 13.16
C LEU A 244 -4.25 -29.21 12.00
N PHE A 245 -3.92 -30.26 11.25
CA PHE A 245 -3.29 -30.17 9.95
C PHE A 245 -4.30 -30.62 8.88
N TYR A 246 -4.63 -29.73 7.95
CA TYR A 246 -5.56 -29.95 6.85
C TYR A 246 -4.86 -29.73 5.51
N ASN A 247 -4.87 -30.74 4.65
CA ASN A 247 -4.23 -30.69 3.33
C ASN A 247 -2.75 -30.24 3.38
N VAL A 248 -1.99 -30.79 4.35
CA VAL A 248 -0.57 -30.46 4.54
C VAL A 248 0.31 -31.55 3.94
N SER A 249 1.33 -31.15 3.18
CA SER A 249 2.36 -32.09 2.70
C SER A 249 3.54 -32.13 3.66
N PHE A 250 3.96 -33.33 4.07
CA PHE A 250 5.10 -33.57 4.96
C PHE A 250 6.24 -34.31 4.25
N PRO A 251 7.51 -34.01 4.58
CA PRO A 251 8.65 -34.76 4.11
C PRO A 251 8.78 -36.09 4.86
N ASP A 252 9.51 -37.03 4.28
CA ASP A 252 9.56 -38.44 4.72
C ASP A 252 10.24 -38.65 6.09
N ASP A 253 11.06 -37.69 6.52
CA ASP A 253 11.85 -37.69 7.75
C ASP A 253 11.13 -37.04 8.94
N VAL A 254 9.92 -36.51 8.74
CA VAL A 254 9.10 -35.95 9.82
C VAL A 254 8.23 -37.04 10.45
N ASP A 255 8.35 -37.17 11.77
CA ASP A 255 7.50 -38.02 12.59
C ASP A 255 6.16 -37.33 12.82
N LEU A 256 5.09 -37.98 12.36
CA LEU A 256 3.73 -37.43 12.39
C LEU A 256 3.04 -37.48 13.77
N ARG A 257 3.81 -37.61 14.86
CA ARG A 257 3.30 -37.65 16.23
C ARG A 257 3.44 -36.29 16.92
N ILE A 258 2.45 -35.97 17.75
CA ILE A 258 2.57 -34.99 18.83
C ILE A 258 2.94 -35.75 20.11
N ILE A 259 3.96 -35.26 20.82
CA ILE A 259 4.45 -35.86 22.08
C ILE A 259 4.22 -34.93 23.28
N THR A 260 4.50 -35.38 24.50
CA THR A 260 4.56 -34.46 25.65
C THR A 260 5.87 -33.68 25.67
N MET A 261 5.85 -32.45 26.21
CA MET A 261 7.05 -31.62 26.29
C MET A 261 8.01 -32.11 27.37
N HIS A 262 7.47 -32.50 28.53
CA HIS A 262 8.21 -33.01 29.66
C HIS A 262 7.70 -34.38 30.10
N GLU A 263 8.56 -35.11 30.81
CA GLU A 263 8.17 -36.36 31.47
C GLU A 263 7.20 -36.04 32.61
N GLY A 264 6.08 -36.75 32.66
CA GLY A 264 5.01 -36.51 33.64
C GLY A 264 3.96 -35.49 33.22
N ASP A 265 4.13 -34.82 32.08
CA ASP A 265 3.09 -33.97 31.51
C ASP A 265 1.82 -34.78 31.19
N PRO A 266 0.64 -34.14 31.27
CA PRO A 266 -0.61 -34.76 30.86
C PRO A 266 -0.57 -35.27 29.41
N LEU A 267 -1.26 -36.40 29.17
CA LEU A 267 -1.44 -36.98 27.83
C LEU A 267 -2.72 -36.45 27.15
N ASN A 268 -3.28 -35.34 27.63
CA ASN A 268 -4.59 -34.82 27.22
C ASN A 268 -4.42 -33.67 26.21
N PHE A 269 -4.16 -34.03 24.96
CA PHE A 269 -4.06 -33.10 23.84
C PHE A 269 -4.80 -33.63 22.62
N GLU A 270 -5.35 -32.74 21.80
CA GLU A 270 -6.06 -33.09 20.57
C GLU A 270 -5.26 -32.69 19.35
N TYR A 271 -4.97 -33.66 18.50
CA TYR A 271 -4.33 -33.41 17.22
C TYR A 271 -4.98 -34.21 16.11
N TYR A 272 -5.14 -33.56 14.96
CA TYR A 272 -5.81 -34.15 13.81
C TYR A 272 -4.98 -33.93 12.56
N LEU A 273 -4.87 -34.97 11.75
CA LEU A 273 -4.36 -34.93 10.38
C LEU A 273 -5.56 -35.16 9.47
N ILE A 274 -5.74 -34.34 8.45
CA ILE A 274 -6.85 -34.48 7.50
C ILE A 274 -6.30 -34.21 6.12
N ASP A 275 -6.47 -35.17 5.23
CA ASP A 275 -6.08 -35.03 3.83
C ASP A 275 -4.60 -34.65 3.64
N CYS A 276 -3.77 -34.95 4.65
CA CYS A 276 -2.35 -34.68 4.62
C CYS A 276 -1.64 -35.71 3.74
N ILE A 277 -0.47 -35.37 3.22
CA ILE A 277 0.31 -36.23 2.32
C ILE A 277 1.71 -36.43 2.89
N GLN A 278 2.14 -37.68 3.02
CA GLN A 278 3.53 -38.05 3.27
C GLN A 278 3.84 -39.31 2.46
N LYS A 279 5.03 -39.43 1.84
CA LYS A 279 5.38 -40.60 1.00
C LYS A 279 4.36 -40.91 -0.11
N LYS A 280 3.72 -39.86 -0.66
CA LYS A 280 2.61 -39.95 -1.64
C LYS A 280 1.36 -40.70 -1.12
N GLN A 281 1.25 -40.89 0.19
CA GLN A 281 0.09 -41.50 0.83
C GLN A 281 -0.74 -40.43 1.53
N LYS A 282 -2.06 -40.54 1.40
CA LYS A 282 -3.02 -39.66 2.08
C LYS A 282 -3.25 -40.14 3.52
N ILE A 283 -3.21 -39.21 4.47
CA ILE A 283 -3.31 -39.47 5.91
C ILE A 283 -4.43 -38.63 6.49
N SER A 284 -5.41 -39.32 7.11
CA SER A 284 -6.54 -38.68 7.81
C SER A 284 -6.80 -39.43 9.13
N SER A 285 -7.00 -38.69 10.23
CA SER A 285 -7.14 -39.23 11.60
C SER A 285 -8.37 -38.69 12.36
N ILE A 286 -9.27 -37.92 11.74
CA ILE A 286 -10.48 -37.37 12.38
C ILE A 286 -11.79 -37.97 11.85
N GLU A 287 -12.81 -37.99 12.70
CA GLU A 287 -14.21 -38.18 12.30
C GLU A 287 -14.78 -36.93 11.61
N LYS A 288 -15.49 -37.13 10.48
CA LYS A 288 -16.03 -36.07 9.62
C LYS A 288 -16.89 -35.02 10.33
N ASN A 289 -17.51 -35.38 11.45
CA ASN A 289 -18.44 -34.50 12.19
C ASN A 289 -17.72 -33.39 12.97
N LYS A 290 -16.51 -33.66 13.48
CA LYS A 290 -15.69 -32.64 14.17
C LYS A 290 -15.13 -31.60 13.21
N LEU A 291 -14.91 -31.98 11.96
CA LEU A 291 -14.31 -31.14 10.91
C LEU A 291 -15.18 -29.94 10.51
N LYS A 292 -16.52 -30.05 10.60
CA LYS A 292 -17.43 -28.97 10.20
C LYS A 292 -17.18 -27.67 10.97
N ALA A 293 -16.97 -27.75 12.29
CA ALA A 293 -16.74 -26.57 13.13
C ALA A 293 -15.41 -25.86 12.82
N TYR A 294 -14.39 -26.61 12.39
CA TYR A 294 -13.11 -26.05 11.95
C TYR A 294 -13.26 -25.34 10.60
N PHE A 295 -14.03 -25.89 9.66
CA PHE A 295 -14.31 -25.19 8.38
C PHE A 295 -15.14 -23.93 8.57
N GLU A 296 -16.18 -23.96 9.43
CA GLU A 296 -16.96 -22.75 9.74
C GLU A 296 -16.07 -21.65 10.35
N TYR A 297 -15.13 -22.01 11.23
CA TYR A 297 -14.14 -21.07 11.77
C TYR A 297 -13.19 -20.54 10.68
N PHE A 298 -12.68 -21.42 9.82
CA PHE A 298 -11.83 -21.04 8.70
C PHE A 298 -12.51 -20.03 7.77
N GLU A 299 -13.77 -20.27 7.39
CA GLU A 299 -14.53 -19.36 6.54
C GLU A 299 -14.69 -17.97 7.19
N ILE A 300 -14.98 -17.92 8.49
CA ILE A 300 -15.12 -16.65 9.23
C ILE A 300 -13.80 -15.88 9.23
N GLU A 301 -12.70 -16.51 9.61
CA GLU A 301 -11.41 -15.83 9.70
C GLU A 301 -10.84 -15.46 8.33
N TYR A 302 -11.08 -16.28 7.30
CA TYR A 302 -10.75 -15.92 5.92
C TYR A 302 -11.54 -14.69 5.45
N ASN A 303 -12.80 -14.55 5.83
CA ASN A 303 -13.58 -13.35 5.53
C ASN A 303 -13.06 -12.12 6.29
N ASN A 304 -12.70 -12.25 7.57
CA ASN A 304 -12.05 -11.16 8.32
C ASN A 304 -10.74 -10.72 7.65
N PHE A 305 -9.93 -11.69 7.21
CA PHE A 305 -8.72 -11.44 6.43
C PHE A 305 -9.02 -10.68 5.14
N LEU A 306 -10.02 -11.09 4.36
CA LEU A 306 -10.41 -10.41 3.13
C LEU A 306 -10.90 -8.98 3.41
N ILE A 307 -11.69 -8.75 4.45
CA ILE A 307 -12.17 -7.41 4.82
C ILE A 307 -10.98 -6.50 5.17
N ASN A 308 -10.07 -6.98 6.03
CA ASN A 308 -8.86 -6.23 6.40
C ASN A 308 -7.98 -5.94 5.17
N SER A 309 -7.93 -6.85 4.20
CA SER A 309 -7.18 -6.67 2.95
C SER A 309 -7.89 -5.75 1.95
N LEU A 310 -9.23 -5.77 1.87
CA LEU A 310 -10.05 -4.97 0.95
C LEU A 310 -10.10 -3.48 1.34
N CYS A 311 -10.10 -3.16 2.63
CA CYS A 311 -9.94 -1.78 3.09
C CYS A 311 -8.67 -1.13 2.48
N ASN A 312 -7.60 -1.90 2.29
CA ASN A 312 -6.34 -1.41 1.72
C ASN A 312 -6.49 -1.02 0.23
N ILE A 313 -7.23 -1.80 -0.57
CA ILE A 313 -7.46 -1.51 -2.00
C ILE A 313 -8.20 -0.17 -2.17
N LEU A 314 -9.19 0.10 -1.32
CA LEU A 314 -9.94 1.36 -1.33
C LEU A 314 -9.06 2.55 -0.90
N PHE A 315 -8.18 2.37 0.09
CA PHE A 315 -7.24 3.41 0.53
C PHE A 315 -6.09 3.68 -0.45
N ASP A 316 -5.65 2.67 -1.21
CA ASP A 316 -4.64 2.82 -2.25
C ASP A 316 -5.21 3.55 -3.47
N PHE A 317 -6.47 3.30 -3.80
CA PHE A 317 -7.22 4.07 -4.80
C PHE A 317 -7.29 5.57 -4.45
N GLU A 318 -7.63 5.93 -3.21
CA GLU A 318 -7.66 7.33 -2.76
C GLU A 318 -6.28 8.00 -2.81
N THR A 319 -5.22 7.24 -2.58
CA THR A 319 -3.85 7.76 -2.59
C THR A 319 -3.35 8.01 -4.01
N LEU A 320 -3.67 7.11 -4.95
CA LEU A 320 -3.38 7.30 -6.37
C LEU A 320 -4.11 8.53 -6.93
N LEU A 321 -5.37 8.75 -6.51
CA LEU A 321 -6.13 9.95 -6.86
C LEU A 321 -5.45 11.24 -6.37
N HIS A 322 -4.99 11.24 -5.11
CA HIS A 322 -4.30 12.39 -4.55
C HIS A 322 -2.93 12.65 -5.21
N GLN A 323 -2.18 11.59 -5.51
CA GLN A 323 -0.91 11.68 -6.25
C GLN A 323 -1.12 12.24 -7.67
N ARG A 324 -2.16 11.76 -8.37
CA ARG A 324 -2.56 12.30 -9.68
C ARG A 324 -2.84 13.80 -9.60
N ALA A 325 -3.52 14.26 -8.56
CA ALA A 325 -3.81 15.68 -8.36
C ALA A 325 -2.54 16.53 -8.18
N ILE A 326 -1.59 16.05 -7.37
CA ILE A 326 -0.32 16.74 -7.14
C ILE A 326 0.53 16.79 -8.43
N TYR A 327 0.62 15.68 -9.17
CA TYR A 327 1.40 15.65 -10.42
C TYR A 327 0.86 16.63 -11.45
N LEU A 328 -0.45 16.67 -11.65
CA LEU A 328 -1.09 17.61 -12.56
C LEU A 328 -0.90 19.07 -12.11
N ALA A 329 -1.01 19.35 -10.80
CA ALA A 329 -0.73 20.68 -10.27
C ALA A 329 0.73 21.10 -10.51
N ARG A 330 1.70 20.20 -10.29
CA ARG A 330 3.13 20.45 -10.54
C ARG A 330 3.44 20.68 -12.01
N MET A 331 2.82 19.92 -12.91
CA MET A 331 2.94 20.16 -14.36
C MET A 331 2.45 21.56 -14.73
N ASN A 332 1.26 21.95 -14.27
CA ASN A 332 0.70 23.27 -14.56
C ASN A 332 1.53 24.40 -13.96
N TYR A 333 2.07 24.23 -12.76
CA TYR A 333 2.99 25.18 -12.15
C TYR A 333 4.28 25.34 -12.96
N ALA A 334 4.82 24.24 -13.49
CA ALA A 334 6.09 24.27 -14.22
C ALA A 334 6.01 25.05 -15.54
N ILE A 335 4.82 25.17 -16.15
CA ILE A 335 4.57 25.91 -17.40
C ILE A 335 3.70 27.16 -17.21
N LYS A 336 3.49 27.60 -15.97
CA LYS A 336 2.52 28.66 -15.64
C LYS A 336 2.79 29.96 -16.38
N ASP A 337 4.06 30.32 -16.53
CA ASP A 337 4.49 31.58 -17.13
C ASP A 337 4.28 31.52 -18.64
N GLU A 338 4.65 30.40 -19.25
CA GLU A 338 4.45 30.11 -20.66
C GLU A 338 2.95 30.10 -21.01
N VAL A 339 2.11 29.51 -20.15
CA VAL A 339 0.65 29.49 -20.37
C VAL A 339 0.04 30.89 -20.29
N LEU A 340 0.40 31.66 -19.27
CA LEU A 340 -0.09 33.02 -19.11
C LEU A 340 0.35 33.92 -20.27
N GLU A 341 1.59 33.76 -20.74
CA GLU A 341 2.10 34.45 -21.92
C GLU A 341 1.32 34.06 -23.18
N PHE A 342 1.07 32.77 -23.40
CA PHE A 342 0.32 32.30 -24.57
C PHE A 342 -1.11 32.83 -24.59
N GLN A 343 -1.83 32.80 -23.46
CA GLN A 343 -3.20 33.33 -23.40
C GLN A 343 -3.24 34.84 -23.64
N LYS A 344 -2.28 35.59 -23.08
CA LYS A 344 -2.12 37.02 -23.33
C LYS A 344 -1.86 37.33 -24.81
N LEU A 345 -0.97 36.56 -25.45
CA LEU A 345 -0.68 36.70 -26.88
C LEU A 345 -1.88 36.28 -27.75
N ASN A 346 -2.62 35.26 -27.36
CA ASN A 346 -3.82 34.81 -28.08
C ASN A 346 -4.95 35.85 -28.04
N TYR A 347 -5.15 36.49 -26.89
CA TYR A 347 -6.03 37.65 -26.79
C TYR A 347 -5.57 38.79 -27.70
N LYS A 348 -4.27 39.14 -27.68
CA LYS A 348 -3.70 40.17 -28.57
C LYS A 348 -3.94 39.82 -30.05
N LEU A 349 -3.66 38.58 -30.45
CA LEU A 349 -3.85 38.12 -31.83
C LEU A 349 -5.32 38.22 -32.25
N SER A 350 -6.25 37.83 -31.38
CA SER A 350 -7.69 37.90 -31.63
C SER A 350 -8.16 39.34 -31.79
N TYR A 351 -7.70 40.24 -30.91
CA TYR A 351 -7.97 41.68 -31.00
C TYR A 351 -7.47 42.27 -32.33
N LEU A 352 -6.22 41.97 -32.72
CA LEU A 352 -5.63 42.46 -33.97
C LEU A 352 -6.35 41.90 -35.21
N LYS A 353 -6.72 40.62 -35.22
CA LYS A 353 -7.49 40.01 -36.31
C LYS A 353 -8.89 40.65 -36.44
N MET A 354 -9.56 40.91 -35.33
CA MET A 354 -10.86 41.58 -35.32
C MET A 354 -10.72 43.03 -35.82
N LYS A 355 -9.69 43.75 -35.37
CA LYS A 355 -9.37 45.10 -35.85
C LYS A 355 -9.11 45.13 -37.36
N ASP A 356 -8.28 44.22 -37.90
CA ASP A 356 -8.06 44.07 -39.35
C ASP A 356 -9.37 43.77 -40.09
N SER A 357 -10.20 42.85 -39.57
CA SER A 357 -11.50 42.52 -40.17
C SER A 357 -12.47 43.70 -40.18
N MET A 358 -12.59 44.43 -39.07
CA MET A 358 -13.45 45.60 -38.99
C MET A 358 -12.95 46.71 -39.90
N LEU A 359 -11.64 47.00 -39.94
CA LEU A 359 -11.06 47.96 -40.89
C LEU A 359 -11.39 47.61 -42.35
N ARG A 360 -11.36 46.33 -42.73
CA ARG A 360 -11.77 45.88 -44.07
C ARG A 360 -13.24 46.14 -44.39
N SER A 361 -14.10 46.19 -43.37
CA SER A 361 -15.54 46.41 -43.53
C SER A 361 -15.92 47.89 -43.58
N VAL A 362 -14.98 48.80 -43.30
CA VAL A 362 -15.23 50.25 -43.26
C VAL A 362 -15.04 50.84 -44.65
N PRO A 363 -16.06 51.52 -45.22
CA PRO A 363 -15.92 52.23 -46.48
C PRO A 363 -14.88 53.36 -46.38
N TYR A 364 -14.13 53.59 -47.47
CA TYR A 364 -12.98 54.52 -47.54
C TYR A 364 -13.23 55.98 -47.06
N ASN A 365 -14.48 56.39 -46.84
CA ASN A 365 -14.89 57.77 -46.57
C ASN A 365 -15.68 57.95 -45.25
N GLN A 366 -15.63 57.00 -44.30
CA GLN A 366 -16.29 57.14 -42.98
C GLN A 366 -15.29 57.40 -41.85
N VAL A 367 -15.55 58.43 -41.05
CA VAL A 367 -14.82 58.70 -39.79
C VAL A 367 -15.42 57.82 -38.69
N ILE A 368 -14.58 57.06 -37.99
CA ILE A 368 -14.99 56.23 -36.85
C ILE A 368 -14.46 56.87 -35.58
N GLU A 369 -15.36 57.27 -34.68
CA GLU A 369 -14.98 57.97 -33.44
C GLU A 369 -14.36 57.04 -32.38
N SER A 370 -14.66 55.73 -32.36
CA SER A 370 -13.84 54.75 -31.63
C SER A 370 -14.00 53.32 -32.19
N LEU A 371 -13.06 52.91 -33.06
CA LEU A 371 -13.01 51.52 -33.54
C LEU A 371 -12.63 50.57 -32.40
N ASP A 372 -11.76 51.03 -31.49
CA ASP A 372 -11.16 50.20 -30.46
C ASP A 372 -12.18 49.73 -29.42
N ASP A 373 -13.18 50.54 -29.06
CA ASP A 373 -14.23 50.14 -28.10
C ASP A 373 -15.10 49.00 -28.65
N LYS A 374 -15.46 49.06 -29.94
CA LYS A 374 -16.25 48.01 -30.61
C LYS A 374 -15.47 46.72 -30.77
N VAL A 375 -14.17 46.82 -31.10
CA VAL A 375 -13.29 45.65 -31.15
C VAL A 375 -13.17 45.05 -29.75
N TYR A 376 -12.98 45.89 -28.73
CA TYR A 376 -12.84 45.45 -27.34
C TYR A 376 -14.07 44.70 -26.83
N GLU A 377 -15.27 45.23 -27.07
CA GLU A 377 -16.53 44.56 -26.72
C GLU A 377 -16.67 43.22 -27.45
N ALA A 378 -16.32 43.16 -28.75
CA ALA A 378 -16.41 41.94 -29.56
C ALA A 378 -15.43 40.83 -29.15
N VAL A 379 -14.32 41.16 -28.48
CA VAL A 379 -13.34 40.17 -28.00
C VAL A 379 -13.32 40.01 -26.48
N SER A 380 -14.26 40.63 -25.77
CA SER A 380 -14.36 40.61 -24.30
C SER A 380 -14.33 39.20 -23.70
N SER A 381 -15.01 38.23 -24.31
CA SER A 381 -15.01 36.82 -23.88
C SER A 381 -13.60 36.18 -23.86
N LYS A 382 -12.71 36.57 -24.79
CA LYS A 382 -11.31 36.10 -24.79
C LYS A 382 -10.47 36.71 -23.68
N ARG A 383 -10.82 37.92 -23.22
CA ARG A 383 -10.21 38.52 -22.03
C ARG A 383 -10.66 37.78 -20.77
N GLU A 384 -11.94 37.42 -20.68
CA GLU A 384 -12.47 36.61 -19.58
C GLU A 384 -11.79 35.23 -19.49
N GLU A 385 -11.54 34.57 -20.62
CA GLU A 385 -10.76 33.31 -20.68
C GLU A 385 -9.34 33.47 -20.10
N TYR A 386 -8.67 34.59 -20.39
CA TYR A 386 -7.34 34.90 -19.83
C TYR A 386 -7.39 35.15 -18.31
N GLU A 387 -8.35 35.93 -17.82
CA GLU A 387 -8.47 36.23 -16.38
C GLU A 387 -8.89 34.98 -15.57
N GLU A 388 -9.76 34.13 -16.10
CA GLU A 388 -10.09 32.82 -15.50
C GLU A 388 -8.84 31.94 -15.45
N SER A 389 -8.02 31.94 -16.51
CA SER A 389 -6.75 31.20 -16.51
C SER A 389 -5.83 31.69 -15.39
N LYS A 390 -5.61 33.01 -15.31
CA LYS A 390 -4.80 33.61 -14.24
C LYS A 390 -5.29 33.20 -12.84
N ARG A 391 -6.60 33.23 -12.59
CA ARG A 391 -7.20 32.82 -11.31
C ARG A 391 -6.95 31.35 -10.99
N ILE A 392 -7.07 30.47 -12.00
CA ILE A 392 -6.80 29.03 -11.82
C ILE A 392 -5.31 28.78 -11.50
N ILE A 393 -4.39 29.52 -12.11
CA ILE A 393 -2.95 29.44 -11.81
C ILE A 393 -2.70 29.89 -10.36
N GLU A 394 -3.29 30.99 -9.92
CA GLU A 394 -3.17 31.48 -8.53
C GLU A 394 -3.68 30.43 -7.53
N MET A 395 -4.84 29.80 -7.79
CA MET A 395 -5.34 28.69 -6.98
C MET A 395 -4.42 27.45 -7.00
N THR A 396 -3.79 27.17 -8.14
CA THR A 396 -2.83 26.05 -8.28
C THR A 396 -1.55 26.31 -7.48
N ILE A 397 -1.06 27.55 -7.47
CA ILE A 397 0.09 27.97 -6.66
C ILE A 397 -0.25 27.89 -5.18
N GLU A 398 -1.39 28.47 -4.76
CA GLU A 398 -1.86 28.41 -3.38
C GLU A 398 -2.04 26.96 -2.93
N TYR A 399 -2.60 26.08 -3.78
CA TYR A 399 -2.68 24.65 -3.52
C TYR A 399 -1.30 24.02 -3.29
N ILE A 400 -0.33 24.24 -4.18
CA ILE A 400 1.04 23.71 -4.01
C ILE A 400 1.68 24.22 -2.71
N GLU A 401 1.39 25.46 -2.32
CA GLU A 401 1.93 26.09 -1.10
C GLU A 401 1.20 25.66 0.19
N THR A 402 -0.04 25.19 0.10
CA THR A 402 -0.92 24.88 1.26
C THR A 402 -1.41 23.43 1.33
N ALA A 403 -0.95 22.55 0.43
CA ALA A 403 -1.42 21.16 0.25
C ALA A 403 -1.30 20.24 1.49
N GLU A 404 -0.90 20.73 2.66
CA GLU A 404 -0.90 19.95 3.90
C GLU A 404 -2.32 19.67 4.46
N ASP A 405 -3.37 20.41 4.07
CA ASP A 405 -4.69 20.37 4.77
C ASP A 405 -5.97 20.43 3.88
N VAL A 406 -5.92 20.20 2.56
CA VAL A 406 -7.08 20.53 1.68
C VAL A 406 -8.15 19.42 1.61
N ASN A 407 -9.41 19.82 1.80
CA ASN A 407 -10.63 19.01 1.70
C ASN A 407 -10.83 18.44 0.28
N GLN A 408 -11.16 17.14 0.21
CA GLN A 408 -11.30 16.31 -0.99
C GLN A 408 -12.33 16.87 -2.00
N ASP A 409 -13.40 17.54 -1.55
CA ASP A 409 -14.42 18.16 -2.42
C ASP A 409 -13.91 19.44 -3.11
N ALA A 410 -13.05 20.21 -2.44
CA ALA A 410 -12.40 21.37 -3.04
C ALA A 410 -11.35 20.94 -4.07
N LEU A 411 -10.72 19.80 -3.82
CA LEU A 411 -9.78 19.14 -4.73
C LEU A 411 -10.48 18.72 -6.03
N ASP A 412 -11.61 18.02 -5.95
CA ASP A 412 -12.33 17.53 -7.13
C ASP A 412 -12.90 18.70 -7.98
N TYR A 413 -13.36 19.76 -7.32
CA TYR A 413 -13.84 20.97 -7.99
C TYR A 413 -12.71 21.74 -8.72
N ALA A 414 -11.55 21.93 -8.07
CA ALA A 414 -10.40 22.61 -8.68
C ALA A 414 -9.82 21.78 -9.85
N MET A 415 -9.72 20.46 -9.68
CA MET A 415 -9.14 19.56 -10.67
C MET A 415 -9.97 19.46 -11.96
N ARG A 416 -11.30 19.42 -11.85
CA ARG A 416 -12.21 19.46 -13.03
C ARG A 416 -12.07 20.76 -13.85
N LYS A 417 -11.71 21.87 -13.20
CA LYS A 417 -11.47 23.18 -13.83
C LYS A 417 -10.06 23.28 -14.41
N ILE A 418 -9.05 22.80 -13.69
CA ILE A 418 -7.64 22.79 -14.09
C ILE A 418 -7.40 21.87 -15.31
N ILE A 419 -7.97 20.66 -15.34
CA ILE A 419 -7.76 19.71 -16.45
C ILE A 419 -8.36 20.24 -17.76
N ARG A 420 -9.53 20.89 -17.70
CA ARG A 420 -10.20 21.42 -18.90
C ARG A 420 -9.52 22.64 -19.53
N CYS A 421 -8.72 23.39 -18.77
CA CYS A 421 -8.23 24.69 -19.21
C CYS A 421 -6.77 24.70 -19.68
N TYR A 422 -5.99 23.63 -19.52
CA TYR A 422 -4.53 23.73 -19.61
C TYR A 422 -3.80 22.73 -20.53
N HIS A 423 -4.44 21.66 -21.01
CA HIS A 423 -3.69 20.66 -21.79
C HIS A 423 -3.51 21.06 -23.29
N PRO A 424 -2.31 20.92 -23.89
CA PRO A 424 -2.01 21.31 -25.26
C PRO A 424 -2.91 20.73 -26.36
N TYR A 425 -3.56 19.59 -26.09
CA TYR A 425 -4.47 18.91 -27.02
C TYR A 425 -5.91 19.46 -26.96
N VAL A 426 -6.30 20.12 -25.86
CA VAL A 426 -7.63 20.73 -25.66
C VAL A 426 -7.65 22.19 -26.12
N LEU A 427 -6.52 22.90 -25.98
CA LEU A 427 -6.43 24.34 -26.24
C LEU A 427 -6.22 24.74 -27.72
N GLY A 428 -6.13 23.77 -28.64
CA GLY A 428 -5.72 24.05 -30.03
C GLY A 428 -6.57 23.43 -31.14
N ASN A 429 -7.41 22.44 -30.87
CA ASN A 429 -8.16 21.73 -31.90
C ASN A 429 -9.64 21.56 -31.50
N ASN A 430 -10.54 22.09 -32.32
CA ASN A 430 -11.97 21.77 -32.28
C ASN A 430 -12.28 20.37 -32.86
N ASP A 431 -11.31 19.44 -32.88
CA ASP A 431 -11.42 18.16 -33.58
C ASP A 431 -11.61 16.98 -32.61
N ASN A 432 -12.85 16.48 -32.54
CA ASN A 432 -13.26 15.31 -31.76
C ASN A 432 -12.43 14.05 -32.06
N ALA A 433 -11.81 13.94 -33.24
CA ALA A 433 -11.03 12.76 -33.63
C ALA A 433 -9.66 12.69 -32.93
N ALA A 434 -9.11 13.81 -32.47
CA ALA A 434 -7.87 13.85 -31.70
C ALA A 434 -8.10 13.39 -30.24
N PHE A 435 -9.26 13.75 -29.68
CA PHE A 435 -9.74 13.30 -28.38
C PHE A 435 -9.96 11.77 -28.35
N GLU A 436 -10.57 11.20 -29.39
CA GLU A 436 -10.80 9.74 -29.49
C GLU A 436 -9.51 8.91 -29.71
N ARG A 437 -8.48 9.47 -30.36
CA ARG A 437 -7.17 8.80 -30.47
C ARG A 437 -6.41 8.78 -29.14
N TYR A 438 -6.54 9.86 -28.38
CA TYR A 438 -5.97 9.98 -27.05
C TYR A 438 -6.63 9.01 -26.07
N LYS A 439 -7.96 8.86 -26.15
CA LYS A 439 -8.72 7.83 -25.42
C LYS A 439 -8.21 6.41 -25.67
N LYS A 440 -8.00 6.04 -26.94
CA LYS A 440 -7.56 4.69 -27.34
C LYS A 440 -6.10 4.39 -26.99
N MET A 441 -5.24 5.40 -26.88
CA MET A 441 -3.82 5.22 -26.50
C MET A 441 -3.64 5.03 -24.98
N SER A 442 -4.58 5.54 -24.18
CA SER A 442 -4.61 5.41 -22.71
C SER A 442 -5.13 4.06 -22.21
N GLU A 443 -5.77 3.28 -23.08
CA GLU A 443 -6.36 1.96 -22.76
C GLU A 443 -5.32 0.85 -22.58
N ASP A 444 -4.09 0.99 -23.11
CA ASP A 444 -3.19 -0.16 -23.32
C ASP A 444 -2.13 -0.40 -22.21
N PHE A 445 -1.98 0.49 -21.21
CA PHE A 445 -0.87 0.41 -20.24
C PHE A 445 -1.25 -0.02 -18.81
N ILE A 446 -2.53 0.08 -18.42
CA ILE A 446 -2.98 -0.19 -17.03
C ILE A 446 -3.71 -1.55 -16.90
N ASN A 447 -3.68 -2.41 -17.93
CA ASN A 447 -4.52 -3.60 -17.95
C ASN A 447 -3.99 -4.77 -17.10
N GLU A 448 -2.69 -4.89 -16.82
CA GLU A 448 -2.18 -6.07 -16.08
C GLU A 448 -2.57 -6.06 -14.58
N ASP A 449 -2.48 -4.92 -13.89
CA ASP A 449 -2.84 -4.82 -12.46
C ASP A 449 -4.34 -4.54 -12.23
N LEU A 450 -5.02 -3.91 -13.20
CA LEU A 450 -6.45 -3.63 -13.10
C LEU A 450 -7.34 -4.79 -13.57
N GLU A 451 -6.92 -5.63 -14.51
CA GLU A 451 -7.64 -6.89 -14.80
C GLU A 451 -7.64 -7.79 -13.57
N ALA A 452 -6.57 -7.79 -12.76
CA ALA A 452 -6.53 -8.56 -11.51
C ALA A 452 -7.56 -8.06 -10.49
N LEU A 453 -7.86 -6.76 -10.46
CA LEU A 453 -8.85 -6.13 -9.60
C LEU A 453 -10.28 -6.21 -10.17
N GLU A 454 -10.46 -6.10 -11.49
CA GLU A 454 -11.75 -6.24 -12.18
C GLU A 454 -12.28 -7.68 -12.13
N ASN A 455 -11.39 -8.68 -12.13
CA ASN A 455 -11.72 -10.10 -12.04
C ASN A 455 -11.94 -10.62 -10.61
N ILE A 456 -11.94 -9.76 -9.59
CA ILE A 456 -12.33 -10.15 -8.22
C ILE A 456 -13.85 -10.37 -8.20
N GLU A 457 -14.27 -11.61 -8.40
CA GLU A 457 -15.63 -12.04 -8.11
C GLU A 457 -15.76 -12.41 -6.62
N MET A 458 -16.35 -11.52 -5.83
CA MET A 458 -16.94 -11.96 -4.55
C MET A 458 -18.19 -12.78 -4.84
N THR A 459 -18.08 -14.11 -4.79
CA THR A 459 -19.26 -14.97 -4.76
C THR A 459 -20.11 -14.59 -3.55
N ASN A 460 -21.36 -14.16 -3.80
CA ASN A 460 -22.38 -13.80 -2.80
C ASN A 460 -22.29 -14.66 -1.53
N CYS A 461 -21.66 -14.14 -0.48
CA CYS A 461 -21.56 -14.82 0.80
C CYS A 461 -22.77 -14.45 1.66
N SER A 462 -23.81 -15.28 1.72
CA SER A 462 -25.05 -15.00 2.48
C SER A 462 -24.89 -14.79 4.00
N LYS A 463 -23.65 -14.70 4.51
CA LYS A 463 -23.29 -14.57 5.93
C LYS A 463 -22.34 -13.39 6.23
N CYS A 464 -21.93 -12.60 5.24
CA CYS A 464 -21.34 -11.30 5.53
C CYS A 464 -22.45 -10.35 5.97
N SER A 465 -22.28 -9.65 7.09
CA SER A 465 -23.31 -8.75 7.63
C SER A 465 -23.60 -7.55 6.71
N ASP A 466 -22.72 -7.25 5.75
CA ASP A 466 -22.95 -6.18 4.77
C ASP A 466 -22.21 -6.40 3.43
N ASN A 467 -22.52 -7.50 2.73
CA ASN A 467 -22.04 -7.70 1.35
C ASN A 467 -22.47 -6.59 0.40
N THR A 468 -23.64 -6.00 0.63
CA THR A 468 -24.24 -5.02 -0.27
C THR A 468 -23.41 -3.74 -0.32
N SER A 469 -22.93 -3.26 0.83
CA SER A 469 -22.07 -2.08 0.89
C SER A 469 -20.70 -2.32 0.27
N ILE A 470 -20.11 -3.51 0.47
CA ILE A 470 -18.81 -3.89 -0.10
C ILE A 470 -18.89 -4.01 -1.63
N ILE A 471 -19.89 -4.74 -2.15
CA ILE A 471 -20.10 -4.89 -3.60
C ILE A 471 -20.38 -3.53 -4.23
N LYS A 472 -21.22 -2.71 -3.60
CA LYS A 472 -21.49 -1.35 -4.07
C LYS A 472 -20.22 -0.49 -4.12
N HIS A 473 -19.37 -0.55 -3.09
CA HIS A 473 -18.08 0.17 -3.08
C HIS A 473 -17.11 -0.33 -4.15
N ILE A 474 -17.04 -1.64 -4.38
CA ILE A 474 -16.22 -2.23 -5.44
C ILE A 474 -16.69 -1.72 -6.81
N GLU A 475 -18.00 -1.76 -7.08
CA GLU A 475 -18.56 -1.30 -8.34
C GLU A 475 -18.40 0.22 -8.53
N GLU A 476 -18.62 1.04 -7.49
CA GLU A 476 -18.34 2.49 -7.51
C GLU A 476 -16.85 2.79 -7.76
N THR A 477 -15.95 1.95 -7.24
CA THR A 477 -14.50 2.07 -7.45
C THR A 477 -14.13 1.70 -8.89
N LYS A 478 -14.69 0.62 -9.45
CA LYS A 478 -14.53 0.24 -10.86
C LYS A 478 -15.02 1.35 -11.80
N GLU A 479 -16.16 1.96 -11.51
CA GLU A 479 -16.70 3.08 -12.29
C GLU A 479 -15.75 4.29 -12.27
N LYS A 480 -15.24 4.67 -11.08
CA LYS A 480 -14.28 5.78 -10.95
C LYS A 480 -12.91 5.47 -11.61
N ILE A 481 -12.43 4.23 -11.56
CA ILE A 481 -11.22 3.79 -12.29
C ILE A 481 -11.39 4.01 -13.79
N LYS A 482 -12.56 3.67 -14.33
CA LYS A 482 -12.90 3.87 -15.74
C LYS A 482 -12.92 5.35 -16.13
N GLU A 483 -13.46 6.23 -15.28
CA GLU A 483 -13.41 7.68 -15.48
C GLU A 483 -11.97 8.23 -15.45
N ILE A 484 -11.08 7.66 -14.63
CA ILE A 484 -9.67 8.09 -14.53
C ILE A 484 -8.86 7.71 -15.79
N LYS A 485 -9.13 6.53 -16.38
CA LYS A 485 -8.46 6.02 -17.60
C LYS A 485 -8.65 6.94 -18.81
N GLU A 486 -9.77 7.66 -18.89
CA GLU A 486 -10.14 8.48 -20.05
C GLU A 486 -9.39 9.83 -20.13
N ASP A 487 -8.68 10.27 -19.06
CA ASP A 487 -8.29 11.68 -18.88
C ASP A 487 -6.77 11.97 -18.75
N PHE A 488 -5.84 11.01 -18.92
CA PHE A 488 -4.40 11.23 -18.62
C PHE A 488 -3.46 11.26 -19.85
N PRO A 489 -2.53 12.24 -19.99
CA PRO A 489 -1.54 12.31 -21.08
C PRO A 489 -0.22 11.65 -20.68
N PHE A 490 -0.05 10.36 -21.00
CA PHE A 490 1.15 9.61 -20.61
C PHE A 490 2.42 9.89 -21.45
N ASP A 491 2.34 10.69 -22.51
CA ASP A 491 3.49 10.98 -23.38
C ASP A 491 4.61 11.82 -22.70
N TYR A 492 4.40 12.31 -21.48
CA TYR A 492 5.30 13.21 -20.74
C TYR A 492 5.95 12.58 -19.49
N VAL A 493 5.79 11.27 -19.28
CA VAL A 493 6.37 10.55 -18.14
C VAL A 493 7.43 9.56 -18.62
N LYS A 494 8.64 9.61 -18.05
CA LYS A 494 9.72 8.67 -18.33
C LYS A 494 10.35 8.22 -17.01
N ASN A 495 10.39 6.90 -16.77
CA ASN A 495 10.95 6.31 -15.54
C ASN A 495 10.32 6.82 -14.23
N GLY A 496 9.02 7.13 -14.23
CA GLY A 496 8.32 7.63 -13.03
C GLY A 496 8.54 9.10 -12.71
N GLU A 497 9.29 9.82 -13.54
CA GLU A 497 9.47 11.27 -13.45
C GLU A 497 8.80 11.96 -14.64
N ILE A 498 8.18 13.13 -14.37
CA ILE A 498 7.64 14.00 -15.42
C ILE A 498 8.82 14.63 -16.15
N ASP A 499 8.86 14.49 -17.47
CA ASP A 499 9.82 15.16 -18.34
C ASP A 499 9.40 16.63 -18.53
N ILE A 500 9.69 17.45 -17.52
CA ILE A 500 9.32 18.87 -17.48
C ILE A 500 9.92 19.63 -18.67
N ASP A 501 11.13 19.26 -19.11
CA ASP A 501 11.81 19.87 -20.23
C ASP A 501 11.04 19.63 -21.54
N LYS A 502 10.58 18.40 -21.77
CA LYS A 502 9.75 18.08 -22.94
C LYS A 502 8.39 18.82 -22.94
N VAL A 503 7.78 18.99 -21.76
CA VAL A 503 6.53 19.76 -21.63
C VAL A 503 6.77 21.24 -21.98
N LYS A 504 7.84 21.83 -21.45
CA LYS A 504 8.26 23.21 -21.73
C LYS A 504 8.60 23.43 -23.19
N ASP A 505 9.38 22.53 -23.79
CA ASP A 505 9.79 22.62 -25.21
C ASP A 505 8.58 22.66 -26.15
N ASN A 506 7.57 21.82 -25.88
CA ASN A 506 6.31 21.84 -26.64
C ASN A 506 5.55 23.17 -26.51
N TYR A 507 5.56 23.78 -25.32
CA TYR A 507 4.87 25.03 -25.07
C TYR A 507 5.62 26.23 -25.68
N ASN A 508 6.95 26.24 -25.58
CA ASN A 508 7.81 27.24 -26.21
C ASN A 508 7.62 27.29 -27.72
N LYS A 509 7.47 26.13 -28.37
CA LYS A 509 7.16 26.06 -29.80
C LYS A 509 5.84 26.75 -30.16
N LYS A 510 4.79 26.60 -29.34
CA LYS A 510 3.51 27.29 -29.55
C LYS A 510 3.61 28.81 -29.35
N LEU A 511 4.42 29.25 -28.39
CA LEU A 511 4.71 30.67 -28.18
C LEU A 511 5.43 31.28 -29.40
N GLU A 512 6.36 30.56 -30.00
CA GLU A 512 7.03 30.96 -31.25
C GLU A 512 5.99 31.15 -32.39
N ASP A 513 5.12 30.16 -32.58
CA ASP A 513 4.10 30.17 -33.64
C ASP A 513 3.13 31.36 -33.50
N ILE A 514 2.65 31.64 -32.27
CA ILE A 514 1.69 32.74 -32.06
C ILE A 514 2.34 34.12 -32.20
N LYS A 515 3.61 34.27 -31.79
CA LYS A 515 4.39 35.51 -32.01
C LYS A 515 4.56 35.78 -33.50
N ASN A 516 4.87 34.75 -34.28
CA ASN A 516 4.98 34.84 -35.74
C ASN A 516 3.65 35.26 -36.39
N ASP A 517 2.53 34.73 -35.92
CA ASP A 517 1.21 35.09 -36.45
C ASP A 517 0.77 36.51 -36.09
N ILE A 518 1.11 37.00 -34.88
CA ILE A 518 0.91 38.40 -34.50
C ILE A 518 1.67 39.32 -35.43
N ALA A 519 2.97 39.06 -35.64
CA ALA A 519 3.82 39.89 -36.51
C ALA A 519 3.26 40.00 -37.93
N LYS A 520 2.74 38.90 -38.49
CA LYS A 520 2.08 38.92 -39.82
C LYS A 520 0.82 39.81 -39.84
N VAL A 521 0.04 39.86 -38.76
CA VAL A 521 -1.18 40.68 -38.69
C VAL A 521 -0.83 42.15 -38.51
N GLU A 522 0.14 42.46 -37.65
CA GLU A 522 0.64 43.83 -37.42
C GLU A 522 1.19 44.43 -38.72
N LEU A 523 2.01 43.69 -39.47
CA LEU A 523 2.52 44.14 -40.78
C LEU A 523 1.38 44.51 -41.75
N ARG A 524 0.32 43.69 -41.83
CA ARG A 524 -0.85 43.98 -42.69
C ARG A 524 -1.63 45.21 -42.24
N LEU A 525 -1.67 45.49 -40.94
CA LEU A 525 -2.32 46.66 -40.39
C LEU A 525 -1.50 47.93 -40.67
N GLU A 526 -0.17 47.85 -40.57
CA GLU A 526 0.76 48.95 -40.92
C GLU A 526 0.69 49.31 -42.41
N GLU A 527 0.70 48.30 -43.30
CA GLU A 527 0.54 48.51 -44.76
C GLU A 527 -0.80 49.19 -45.13
N ARG A 528 -1.78 49.14 -44.23
CA ARG A 528 -3.13 49.69 -44.43
C ARG A 528 -3.43 50.93 -43.60
N ALA A 529 -2.58 51.29 -42.65
CA ALA A 529 -2.65 52.59 -42.00
C ALA A 529 -2.67 53.65 -43.13
N PRO A 530 -3.62 54.61 -43.10
CA PRO A 530 -4.02 55.33 -44.30
C PRO A 530 -2.82 55.96 -45.00
N ILE A 531 -2.59 55.54 -46.24
CA ILE A 531 -1.89 56.38 -47.22
C ILE A 531 -2.77 57.63 -47.35
N ASN A 532 -2.26 58.70 -46.75
CA ASN A 532 -2.80 60.06 -46.59
C ASN A 532 -3.58 60.34 -45.30
N GLY A 533 -2.86 60.98 -44.37
CA GLY A 533 -3.35 62.17 -43.69
C GLY A 533 -3.72 62.00 -42.22
N LEU A 534 -2.77 61.56 -41.39
CA LEU A 534 -2.80 61.79 -39.94
C LEU A 534 -1.36 62.03 -39.44
N GLU A 535 -0.81 63.19 -39.83
CA GLU A 535 0.14 63.90 -38.98
C GLU A 535 -0.69 64.76 -38.00
N SER A 536 -0.94 64.24 -36.80
CA SER A 536 -1.04 64.95 -35.51
C SER A 536 -1.67 64.05 -34.45
#